data_AF-A0A7U8GRQ9-F1
#
_entry.id   AF-A0A7U8GRQ9-F1
#
_cell.length_a   1.000
_cell.length_b   1.000
_cell.length_c   1.000
_cell.angle_alpha   90.00
_cell.angle_beta   90.00
_cell.angle_gamma   90.00
#
_symmetry.space_group_name_H-M   'P 1'
#
loop_
_entity.id
_entity.type
_entity.pdbx_description
1 polymer ?
#
loop_
_entity_poly.entity_id
_entity_poly.type
_entity_poly.pdbx_seq_one_letter_code
_entity_poly.pdbx_strand_id
1 'polypeptide(L)'
;MLLVKDFNESGFIYYWVDENQDQVSPYIPTFKLAEEWRTRYLFDQYEGNERRLSLIDRRKDESTRKEFDRSLDIVRTNPQGRREADEPVKVDIDLSVEKLKIYYS
;
A
#
# COMPACT_ATOMS: atom_id res chain seq x y z
N MET A 1 3.90 -7.22 6.22
CA MET A 1 3.64 -5.88 6.81
C MET A 1 2.16 -5.61 6.79
N LEU A 2 1.63 -4.95 7.82
CA LEU A 2 0.20 -4.62 7.93
C LEU A 2 0.01 -3.10 8.02
N LEU A 3 -1.04 -2.59 7.36
CA LEU A 3 -1.41 -1.17 7.43
C LEU A 3 -2.42 -0.96 8.54
N VAL A 4 -2.07 -0.09 9.48
CA VAL A 4 -2.95 0.37 10.55
C VAL A 4 -3.51 1.74 10.17
N LYS A 5 -4.83 1.88 10.32
CA LYS A 5 -5.54 3.15 10.29
C LYS A 5 -5.94 3.50 11.72
N ASP A 6 -5.56 4.68 12.14
CA ASP A 6 -5.85 5.19 13.48
C ASP A 6 -6.44 6.61 13.41
N PHE A 7 -7.04 7.05 14.50
CA PHE A 7 -7.62 8.38 14.66
C PHE A 7 -7.02 9.06 15.87
N ASN A 8 -6.52 10.28 15.67
CA ASN A 8 -6.00 11.14 16.71
C ASN A 8 -6.66 12.54 16.64
N GLU A 9 -6.26 13.44 17.53
CA GLU A 9 -6.78 14.82 17.59
C GLU A 9 -6.59 15.60 16.28
N SER A 10 -5.62 15.21 15.46
CA SER A 10 -5.33 15.82 14.15
C SER A 10 -6.08 15.18 12.99
N GLY A 11 -6.81 14.08 13.23
CA GLY A 11 -7.60 13.36 12.23
C GLY A 11 -7.15 11.92 12.02
N PHE A 12 -7.41 11.40 10.82
CA PHE A 12 -6.98 10.05 10.44
C PHE A 12 -5.48 10.02 10.17
N ILE A 13 -4.82 9.00 10.73
CA ILE A 13 -3.42 8.69 10.49
C ILE A 13 -3.28 7.23 10.06
N TYR A 14 -2.22 6.96 9.31
CA TYR A 14 -1.88 5.65 8.76
C TYR A 14 -0.44 5.32 9.11
N TYR A 15 -0.16 4.08 9.48
CA TYR A 15 1.21 3.61 9.68
C TYR A 15 1.32 2.11 9.44
N TRP A 16 2.53 1.66 9.14
CA TRP A 16 2.85 0.26 8.87
C TRP A 16 3.48 -0.39 10.10
N VAL A 17 3.06 -1.63 10.35
CA VAL A 17 3.66 -2.51 11.35
C VAL A 17 4.25 -3.77 10.70
N ASP A 18 5.30 -4.31 11.30
CA ASP A 18 5.91 -5.58 10.87
C ASP A 18 5.17 -6.80 11.45
N GLU A 19 5.76 -8.00 11.29
CA GLU A 19 5.21 -9.25 11.82
C GLU A 19 5.22 -9.31 13.36
N ASN A 20 6.09 -8.52 14.00
CA ASN A 20 6.18 -8.40 15.46
C ASN A 20 5.26 -7.32 16.03
N GLN A 21 4.48 -6.65 15.17
CA GLN A 21 3.66 -5.47 15.50
C GLN A 21 4.47 -4.22 15.83
N ASP A 22 5.77 -4.19 15.50
CA ASP A 22 6.59 -3.01 15.66
C ASP A 22 6.31 -2.02 14.53
N GLN A 23 6.16 -0.74 14.91
CA GLN A 23 5.92 0.33 13.95
C GLN A 23 7.19 0.58 13.12
N VAL A 24 7.11 0.34 11.81
CA VAL A 24 8.23 0.50 10.86
C VAL A 24 8.14 1.77 10.02
N SER A 25 6.96 2.40 9.95
CA SER A 25 6.77 3.68 9.25
C SER A 25 6.50 4.82 10.22
N PRO A 26 6.81 6.08 9.83
CA PRO A 26 6.27 7.24 10.53
C PRO A 26 4.73 7.29 10.43
N TYR A 27 4.09 8.19 11.17
CA TYR A 27 2.68 8.49 10.99
C TYR A 27 2.45 9.24 9.67
N ILE A 28 1.53 8.72 8.87
CA ILE A 28 1.25 9.19 7.51
C ILE A 28 -0.17 9.73 7.46
N PRO A 29 -0.40 10.94 6.94
CA PRO A 29 -1.72 11.58 7.03
C PRO A 29 -2.73 11.07 6.00
N THR A 30 -2.28 10.42 4.91
CA THR A 30 -3.17 9.95 3.85
C THR A 30 -2.84 8.53 3.41
N PHE A 31 -3.87 7.78 3.03
CA PHE A 31 -3.75 6.43 2.51
C PHE A 31 -2.82 6.34 1.30
N LYS A 32 -2.91 7.30 0.37
CA LYS A 32 -2.05 7.36 -0.83
C LYS A 32 -0.57 7.48 -0.48
N LEU A 33 -0.23 8.32 0.50
CA LEU A 33 1.15 8.44 0.97
C LEU A 33 1.63 7.17 1.68
N ALA A 34 0.74 6.44 2.37
CA ALA A 34 1.09 5.18 3.00
C ALA A 34 1.40 4.09 1.97
N GLU A 35 0.67 4.08 0.85
CA GLU A 35 0.93 3.20 -0.28
C GLU A 35 2.28 3.51 -0.97
N GLU A 36 2.57 4.79 -1.18
CA GLU A 36 3.86 5.24 -1.72
C GLU A 36 5.02 4.86 -0.80
N TRP A 37 4.84 5.02 0.51
CA TRP A 37 5.85 4.64 1.50
C TRP A 37 6.17 3.14 1.45
N ARG A 38 5.17 2.25 1.45
CA ARG A 38 5.40 0.80 1.34
C ARG A 38 6.16 0.45 0.07
N THR A 39 5.81 1.09 -1.04
CA THR A 39 6.47 0.84 -2.32
C THR A 39 7.96 1.19 -2.26
N ARG A 40 8.30 2.33 -1.64
CA ARG A 40 9.70 2.75 -1.42
C ARG A 40 10.42 1.84 -0.45
N TYR A 41 9.79 1.51 0.68
CA TYR A 41 10.35 0.62 1.68
C TYR A 41 10.71 -0.76 1.09
N LEU A 42 9.78 -1.39 0.36
CA LEU A 42 10.04 -2.68 -0.29
C LEU A 42 11.12 -2.60 -1.38
N PHE A 43 11.25 -1.45 -2.03
CA PHE A 43 12.31 -1.21 -3.01
C PHE A 43 13.68 -1.05 -2.34
N ASP A 44 13.75 -0.29 -1.25
CA ASP A 44 14.99 -0.06 -0.50
C ASP A 44 15.50 -1.35 0.18
N GLN A 45 14.60 -2.27 0.55
CA GLN A 45 14.95 -3.58 1.12
C GLN A 45 15.41 -4.60 0.07
N TYR A 46 15.31 -4.31 -1.23
CA TYR A 46 15.69 -5.25 -2.27
C TYR A 46 17.21 -5.26 -2.49
N GLU A 47 17.89 -6.31 -2.02
CA GLU A 47 19.36 -6.47 -2.13
C GLU A 47 19.86 -6.91 -3.53
N GLY A 48 18.97 -7.15 -4.49
CA GLY A 48 19.36 -7.60 -5.84
C GLY A 48 19.82 -6.45 -6.74
N ASN A 49 20.54 -6.77 -7.82
CA ASN A 49 20.84 -5.79 -8.87
C ASN A 49 19.53 -5.28 -9.48
N GLU A 50 19.15 -4.07 -9.10
CA GLU A 50 17.94 -3.42 -9.57
C GLU A 50 18.02 -3.19 -11.08
N ARG A 51 17.08 -3.79 -11.81
CA ARG A 51 17.01 -3.69 -13.28
C ARG A 51 16.14 -2.52 -13.73
N ARG A 52 15.49 -1.80 -12.80
CA ARG A 52 14.60 -0.67 -13.08
C ARG A 52 15.38 0.64 -13.02
N LEU A 53 15.15 1.49 -14.02
CA LEU A 53 15.64 2.88 -14.06
C LEU A 53 14.64 3.88 -13.43
N SER A 54 13.45 3.42 -13.00
CA SER A 54 12.33 4.27 -12.58
C SER A 54 11.68 3.74 -11.31
N LEU A 55 11.51 4.63 -10.34
CA LEU A 55 10.73 4.41 -9.11
C LEU A 55 9.21 4.44 -9.36
N ILE A 56 8.78 4.98 -10.50
CA ILE A 56 7.36 5.04 -10.88
C ILE A 56 6.92 3.65 -11.37
N ASP A 57 5.98 3.04 -10.67
CA ASP A 57 5.35 1.81 -11.12
C ASP A 57 4.30 2.10 -12.19
N ARG A 58 4.71 2.00 -13.46
CA ARG A 58 3.83 2.14 -14.64
C ARG A 58 2.71 1.11 -14.71
N ARG A 59 2.71 0.12 -13.82
CA ARG A 59 1.73 -0.96 -13.78
C ARG A 59 0.64 -0.73 -12.73
N LYS A 60 0.76 0.27 -11.85
CA LYS A 60 -0.29 0.60 -10.87
C LYS A 60 -1.53 1.23 -11.49
N ASP A 61 -1.43 1.71 -12.71
CA ASP A 61 -2.57 2.28 -13.40
C ASP A 61 -3.44 1.17 -14.00
N GLU A 62 -4.46 0.79 -13.23
CA GLU A 62 -5.40 -0.28 -13.58
C GLU A 62 -6.07 -0.01 -14.94
N SER A 63 -6.31 1.27 -15.26
CA SER A 63 -6.94 1.70 -16.51
C SER A 63 -6.06 1.34 -17.72
N THR A 64 -4.79 1.72 -17.70
CA THR A 64 -3.84 1.41 -18.78
C THR A 64 -3.56 -0.08 -18.89
N ARG A 65 -3.53 -0.83 -17.77
CA ARG A 65 -3.43 -2.30 -17.78
C ARG A 65 -4.64 -2.93 -18.50
N LYS A 66 -5.86 -2.53 -18.15
CA LYS A 66 -7.10 -3.03 -18.76
C LYS A 66 -7.18 -2.70 -20.25
N GLU A 67 -6.76 -1.50 -20.65
CA GLU A 67 -6.68 -1.11 -22.06
C GLU A 67 -5.69 -1.98 -22.84
N PHE A 68 -4.50 -2.22 -22.28
CA PHE A 68 -3.48 -3.03 -22.92
C PHE A 68 -3.90 -4.50 -23.06
N ASP A 69 -4.46 -5.09 -22.00
CA ASP A 69 -4.96 -6.46 -22.03
C ASP A 69 -6.14 -6.61 -23.01
N ARG A 70 -7.03 -5.61 -23.09
CA ARG A 70 -8.11 -5.56 -24.09
C ARG A 70 -7.56 -5.45 -25.52
N SER A 71 -6.48 -4.69 -25.73
CA SER A 71 -5.88 -4.52 -27.06
C SER A 71 -5.18 -5.78 -27.60
N LEU A 72 -4.78 -6.70 -26.71
CA LEU A 72 -4.06 -7.91 -27.07
C LEU A 72 -4.91 -9.20 -26.97
N ASP A 73 -6.19 -9.09 -26.57
CA ASP A 73 -7.07 -10.23 -26.25
C ASP A 73 -6.44 -11.24 -25.27
N ILE A 74 -5.57 -10.76 -24.37
CA ILE A 74 -4.88 -11.61 -23.38
C ILE A 74 -5.74 -11.69 -22.12
N VAL A 75 -6.32 -12.85 -21.86
CA VAL A 75 -6.94 -13.15 -20.56
C VAL A 75 -5.86 -13.65 -19.60
N ARG A 76 -5.45 -12.79 -18.67
CA ARG A 76 -4.51 -13.19 -17.61
C ARG A 76 -5.24 -14.00 -16.53
N THR A 77 -4.78 -15.21 -16.28
CA THR A 77 -5.26 -16.06 -15.18
C THR A 77 -4.90 -15.51 -13.79
N ASN A 78 -3.81 -14.75 -13.69
CA ASN A 78 -3.45 -14.03 -12.47
C ASN A 78 -2.93 -12.61 -12.81
N PRO A 79 -3.81 -11.60 -12.86
CA PRO A 79 -3.45 -10.23 -13.24
C PRO A 79 -2.72 -9.47 -12.13
N GLN A 80 -2.80 -9.95 -10.89
CA GLN A 80 -2.00 -9.44 -9.79
C GLN A 80 -0.57 -9.93 -10.00
N GLY A 81 0.36 -9.00 -10.21
CA GLY A 81 1.75 -9.33 -10.53
C GLY A 81 2.39 -10.21 -9.46
N ARG A 82 3.54 -10.82 -9.76
CA ARG A 82 4.20 -11.80 -8.87
C ARG A 82 4.88 -11.19 -7.64
N ARG A 83 4.69 -9.90 -7.36
CA ARG A 83 5.46 -9.16 -6.35
C ARG A 83 4.54 -8.69 -5.23
N GLU A 84 5.07 -8.67 -4.03
CA GLU A 84 4.40 -8.12 -2.86
C GLU A 84 3.96 -6.65 -3.04
N ALA A 85 4.72 -5.87 -3.83
CA ALA A 85 4.39 -4.50 -4.20
C ALA A 85 3.27 -4.37 -5.26
N ASP A 86 2.97 -5.45 -6.00
CA ASP A 86 1.87 -5.48 -6.98
C ASP A 86 0.51 -5.75 -6.31
N GLU A 87 0.49 -6.20 -5.05
CA GLU A 87 -0.74 -6.39 -4.29
C GLU A 87 -1.31 -5.03 -3.84
N PRO A 88 -2.63 -4.81 -4.02
CA PRO A 88 -3.26 -3.57 -3.61
C PRO A 88 -3.16 -3.44 -2.09
N VAL A 89 -2.63 -2.30 -1.64
CA VAL A 89 -2.61 -1.95 -0.22
C VAL A 89 -4.05 -1.88 0.29
N LYS A 90 -4.29 -2.45 1.46
CA LYS A 90 -5.57 -2.41 2.16
C LYS A 90 -5.29 -2.03 3.61
N VAL A 91 -6.29 -1.47 4.29
CA VAL A 91 -6.20 -1.27 5.74
C VAL A 91 -6.47 -2.62 6.41
N ASP A 92 -5.50 -3.13 7.14
CA ASP A 92 -5.58 -4.42 7.81
C ASP A 92 -6.19 -4.27 9.22
N ILE A 93 -5.84 -3.19 9.91
CA ILE A 93 -6.30 -2.90 11.26
C ILE A 93 -6.89 -1.49 11.28
N ASP A 94 -8.18 -1.37 11.66
CA ASP A 94 -8.85 -0.07 11.81
C ASP A 94 -9.17 0.23 13.28
N LEU A 95 -8.30 1.01 13.91
CA LEU A 95 -8.47 1.49 15.29
C LEU A 95 -9.35 2.74 15.38
N SER A 96 -9.61 3.39 14.24
CA SER A 96 -10.37 4.64 14.23
C SER A 96 -11.82 4.44 14.68
N VAL A 97 -12.40 3.28 14.38
CA VAL A 97 -13.79 2.94 14.74
C VAL A 97 -13.99 2.90 16.25
N GLU A 98 -13.03 2.33 16.99
CA GLU A 98 -13.11 2.23 18.44
C GLU A 98 -12.97 3.59 19.11
N LYS A 99 -12.01 4.41 18.63
CA LYS A 99 -11.77 5.75 19.19
C LYS A 99 -12.90 6.72 18.90
N LEU A 100 -13.53 6.64 17.73
CA LEU A 100 -14.69 7.47 17.39
C LEU A 100 -15.88 7.17 18.30
N LYS A 101 -16.11 5.89 18.68
CA LYS A 101 -17.18 5.55 19.63
C LYS A 101 -17.01 6.22 20.99
N ILE A 102 -15.77 6.35 21.46
CA ILE A 102 -15.46 7.03 22.72
C ILE A 102 -15.71 8.54 22.58
N TYR A 103 -15.32 9.14 21.44
CA TYR A 103 -15.41 10.59 21.25
C TYR A 103 -16.85 11.11 21.13
N TYR A 104 -17.79 10.29 20.67
CA TYR A 104 -19.20 10.63 20.53
C TYR A 104 -20.09 10.07 21.65
N SER A 105 -19.51 9.43 22.67
CA SER A 105 -20.22 8.95 23.87
C SER A 105 -20.24 10.01 24.97
#